data_AF-A0A661CNX9-F1
#
_entry.id   AF-A0A661CNX9-F1
#
_cell.length_a   1.000
_cell.length_b   1.000
_cell.length_c   1.000
_cell.angle_alpha   90.00
_cell.angle_beta   90.00
_cell.angle_gamma   90.00
#
_symmetry.space_group_name_H-M   'P 1'
#
loop_
_entity.id
_entity.type
_entity.pdbx_description
1 polymer ?
#
loop_
_entity_poly.entity_id
_entity_poly.type
_entity_poly.pdbx_seq_one_letter_code
_entity_poly.pdbx_strand_id
1 'polypeptide(L)'
;MSDIEKDGKLWILNNFYGFNSIPPDGDYEAFIKAVLICANGDGVLAPEERDWVVGRAAAFRNAGYEVAKTYAGKEDILDVLANAPTLNKGARMIIYVAIQACAADGEYHPDEQATVHKMAKHLGIEEDVVNQIEKMCFEEATMRERRISLLFPEGTPFS
;
A
#
# COMPACT_ATOMS: atom_id res chain seq x y z
N MET A 1 17.70 -14.58 6.64
CA MET A 1 17.52 -13.27 7.28
C MET A 1 18.32 -13.26 8.56
N SER A 2 19.21 -12.29 8.74
CA SER A 2 19.94 -12.06 10.00
C SER A 2 18.99 -11.57 11.10
N ASP A 3 19.44 -11.60 12.37
CA ASP A 3 18.63 -11.11 13.50
C ASP A 3 18.28 -9.63 13.36
N ILE A 4 19.22 -8.80 12.91
CA ILE A 4 18.99 -7.35 12.65
C ILE A 4 17.86 -7.15 11.63
N GLU A 5 17.88 -7.92 10.54
CA GLU A 5 16.85 -7.82 9.49
C GLU A 5 15.49 -8.31 9.98
N LYS A 6 15.48 -9.36 10.81
CA LYS A 6 14.27 -9.92 11.39
C LYS A 6 13.63 -8.93 12.38
N ASP A 7 14.42 -8.34 13.27
CA ASP A 7 13.95 -7.39 14.27
C ASP A 7 13.42 -6.11 13.60
N GLY A 8 14.15 -5.59 12.60
CA GLY A 8 13.68 -4.44 11.82
C GLY A 8 12.37 -4.73 11.08
N LYS A 9 12.24 -5.91 10.45
CA LYS A 9 11.01 -6.30 9.74
C LYS A 9 9.83 -6.52 10.69
N LEU A 10 10.05 -7.11 11.87
CA LEU A 10 9.00 -7.25 12.88
C LEU A 10 8.56 -5.90 13.43
N TRP A 11 9.51 -5.00 13.72
CA TRP A 11 9.19 -3.67 14.23
C TRP A 11 8.32 -2.89 13.26
N ILE A 12 8.67 -2.85 11.96
CA ILE A 12 7.88 -2.09 10.97
C ILE A 12 6.50 -2.72 10.74
N LEU A 13 6.40 -4.04 10.69
CA LEU A 13 5.11 -4.75 10.56
C LEU A 13 4.20 -4.50 11.78
N ASN A 14 4.76 -4.51 12.98
CA ASN A 14 4.04 -4.19 14.20
C ASN A 14 3.59 -2.72 14.22
N ASN A 15 4.49 -1.80 13.88
CA ASN A 15 4.22 -0.35 13.92
C ASN A 15 3.09 0.06 12.96
N PHE A 16 3.02 -0.54 11.77
CA PHE A 16 1.97 -0.21 10.79
C PHE A 16 0.69 -1.05 10.94
N TYR A 17 0.80 -2.34 11.30
CA TYR A 17 -0.32 -3.28 11.19
C TYR A 17 -0.59 -4.08 12.47
N GLY A 18 0.20 -3.89 13.52
CA GLY A 18 0.09 -4.65 14.77
C GLY A 18 0.47 -6.12 14.63
N PHE A 19 1.15 -6.52 13.55
CA PHE A 19 1.55 -7.91 13.35
C PHE A 19 2.65 -8.30 14.34
N ASN A 20 2.50 -9.47 14.97
CA ASN A 20 3.47 -10.03 15.91
C ASN A 20 4.32 -11.17 15.31
N SER A 21 4.18 -11.39 14.00
CA SER A 21 4.90 -12.41 13.23
C SER A 21 5.08 -11.94 11.80
N ILE A 22 6.09 -12.48 11.10
CA ILE A 22 6.36 -12.17 9.69
C ILE A 22 5.49 -13.09 8.80
N PRO A 23 4.62 -12.54 7.92
CA PRO A 23 3.91 -13.32 6.90
C PRO A 23 4.84 -14.13 5.97
N PRO A 24 4.36 -15.25 5.38
CA PRO A 24 5.05 -15.99 4.33
C PRO A 24 5.33 -15.16 3.07
N ASP A 25 6.35 -15.54 2.30
CA ASP A 25 6.79 -14.77 1.12
C ASP A 25 5.77 -14.70 -0.02
N GLY A 26 5.01 -15.79 -0.26
CA GLY A 26 3.99 -15.82 -1.32
C GLY A 26 2.86 -14.80 -1.13
N ASP A 27 2.54 -14.45 0.12
CA ASP A 27 1.51 -13.46 0.44
C ASP A 27 1.95 -12.04 0.06
N TYR A 28 3.26 -11.78 0.13
CA TYR A 28 3.81 -10.47 -0.18
C TYR A 28 3.75 -10.14 -1.67
N GLU A 29 4.03 -11.11 -2.54
CA GLU A 29 3.92 -10.91 -3.99
C GLU A 29 2.47 -10.68 -4.41
N ALA A 30 1.54 -11.50 -3.92
CA ALA A 30 0.11 -11.32 -4.19
C ALA A 30 -0.38 -9.97 -3.67
N PHE A 31 0.09 -9.53 -2.50
CA PHE A 31 -0.22 -8.21 -1.95
C PHE A 31 0.25 -7.08 -2.86
N ILE A 32 1.51 -7.10 -3.30
CA ILE A 32 2.03 -6.05 -4.18
C ILE A 32 1.28 -6.02 -5.51
N LYS A 33 1.00 -7.19 -6.11
CA LYS A 33 0.19 -7.26 -7.32
C LYS A 33 -1.21 -6.67 -7.11
N ALA A 34 -1.89 -7.04 -6.03
CA ALA A 34 -3.22 -6.57 -5.71
C ALA A 34 -3.27 -5.04 -5.50
N VAL A 35 -2.28 -4.48 -4.80
CA VAL A 35 -2.13 -3.02 -4.62
C VAL A 35 -1.98 -2.34 -5.99
N LEU A 36 -1.09 -2.85 -6.85
CA LEU A 36 -0.87 -2.27 -8.17
C LEU A 36 -2.07 -2.42 -9.10
N ILE A 37 -2.86 -3.50 -9.01
CA ILE A 37 -4.14 -3.61 -9.74
C ILE A 37 -5.13 -2.55 -9.25
N CYS A 38 -5.20 -2.31 -7.94
CA CYS A 38 -6.10 -1.31 -7.35
C CYS A 38 -5.70 0.13 -7.70
N ALA A 39 -4.41 0.41 -7.80
CA ALA A 39 -3.89 1.73 -8.17
C ALA A 39 -3.91 1.99 -9.69
N ASN A 40 -4.05 0.96 -10.52
CA ASN A 40 -4.01 1.09 -11.98
C ASN A 40 -5.34 1.62 -12.55
N GLY A 41 -5.64 2.88 -12.22
CA GLY A 41 -6.90 3.58 -12.46
C GLY A 41 -7.40 3.58 -13.89
N ASP A 42 -6.56 4.11 -14.77
CA ASP A 42 -6.81 4.36 -16.19
C ASP A 42 -6.10 3.34 -17.10
N GLY A 43 -5.52 2.30 -16.50
CA GLY A 43 -4.69 1.31 -17.18
C GLY A 43 -3.21 1.72 -17.31
N VAL A 44 -2.84 2.85 -16.73
CA VAL A 44 -1.47 3.32 -16.51
C VAL A 44 -1.25 3.50 -14.99
N LEU A 45 -0.05 3.14 -14.53
CA LEU A 45 0.43 3.50 -13.20
C LEU A 45 1.44 4.62 -13.39
N ALA A 46 1.21 5.77 -12.79
CA ALA A 46 2.15 6.87 -12.86
C ALA A 46 3.49 6.45 -12.24
N PRO A 47 4.63 6.97 -12.74
CA PRO A 47 5.95 6.66 -12.18
C PRO A 47 6.02 6.88 -10.66
N GLU A 48 5.42 7.96 -10.17
CA GLU A 48 5.41 8.36 -8.76
C GLU A 48 4.67 7.34 -7.87
N GLU A 49 3.49 6.89 -8.29
CA GLU A 49 2.72 5.83 -7.60
C GLU A 49 3.52 4.53 -7.54
N ARG A 50 4.15 4.16 -8.66
CA ARG A 50 4.98 2.94 -8.73
C ARG A 50 6.19 3.04 -7.82
N ASP A 51 6.91 4.15 -7.86
CA ASP A 51 8.10 4.38 -7.04
C ASP A 51 7.74 4.34 -5.56
N TRP A 52 6.55 4.85 -5.18
CA TRP A 52 6.03 4.73 -3.83
C TRP A 52 5.82 3.27 -3.42
N VAL A 53 5.16 2.45 -4.26
CA VAL A 53 4.95 1.02 -3.98
C VAL A 53 6.28 0.27 -3.89
N VAL A 54 7.24 0.57 -4.78
CA VAL A 54 8.59 0.00 -4.78
C VAL A 54 9.35 0.37 -3.50
N GLY A 55 9.33 1.65 -3.10
CA GLY A 55 9.95 2.13 -1.88
C GLY A 55 9.37 1.47 -0.63
N ARG A 56 8.03 1.35 -0.57
CA ARG A 56 7.35 0.63 0.51
C ARG A 56 7.74 -0.85 0.52
N ALA A 57 7.75 -1.53 -0.63
CA ALA A 57 8.15 -2.93 -0.70
C ALA A 57 9.61 -3.13 -0.23
N ALA A 58 10.51 -2.22 -0.59
CA ALA A 58 11.90 -2.22 -0.12
C ALA A 58 11.99 -2.04 1.40
N ALA A 59 11.28 -1.06 1.97
CA ALA A 59 11.29 -0.77 3.40
C ALA A 59 10.81 -1.96 4.24
N PHE A 60 9.79 -2.68 3.75
CA PHE A 60 9.26 -3.88 4.40
C PHE A 60 10.06 -5.16 4.09
N ARG A 61 11.11 -5.09 3.26
CA ARG A 61 11.85 -6.26 2.74
C ARG A 61 10.89 -7.32 2.22
N ASN A 62 9.96 -6.85 1.39
CA ASN A 62 8.86 -7.61 0.81
C ASN A 62 9.37 -8.38 -0.44
N ALA A 63 9.05 -9.66 -0.55
CA ALA A 63 9.47 -10.50 -1.68
C ALA A 63 8.96 -9.98 -3.05
N GLY A 64 7.84 -9.25 -3.05
CA GLY A 64 7.28 -8.54 -4.20
C GLY A 64 8.01 -7.24 -4.58
N TYR A 65 9.16 -6.90 -4.00
CA TYR A 65 9.93 -5.71 -4.40
C TYR A 65 10.30 -5.71 -5.90
N GLU A 66 10.78 -6.84 -6.44
CA GLU A 66 11.09 -6.93 -7.88
C GLU A 66 9.83 -6.93 -8.75
N VAL A 67 8.74 -7.51 -8.23
CA VAL A 67 7.43 -7.46 -8.88
C VAL A 67 6.94 -6.02 -8.97
N ALA A 68 7.06 -5.22 -7.91
CA ALA A 68 6.61 -3.83 -7.87
C ALA A 68 7.18 -2.96 -9.00
N LYS A 69 8.42 -3.23 -9.42
CA LYS A 69 9.12 -2.44 -10.45
C LYS A 69 8.56 -2.64 -11.85
N THR A 70 8.06 -3.84 -12.15
CA THR A 70 7.80 -4.24 -13.55
C THR A 70 6.36 -4.68 -13.80
N TYR A 71 5.61 -4.96 -12.73
CA TYR A 71 4.28 -5.51 -12.84
C TYR A 71 3.29 -4.51 -13.43
N ALA A 72 2.52 -4.96 -14.44
CA ALA A 72 1.64 -4.09 -15.24
C ALA A 72 0.28 -3.78 -14.58
N GLY A 73 -0.13 -4.51 -13.53
CA GLY A 73 -1.41 -4.23 -12.84
C GLY A 73 -2.66 -4.56 -13.66
N LYS A 74 -2.59 -5.54 -14.59
CA LYS A 74 -3.70 -5.87 -15.52
C LYS A 74 -4.32 -7.25 -15.33
N GLU A 75 -3.83 -8.03 -14.36
CA GLU A 75 -4.44 -9.32 -14.02
C GLU A 75 -5.75 -9.11 -13.26
N ASP A 76 -6.58 -10.16 -13.20
CA ASP A 76 -7.74 -10.19 -12.33
C ASP A 76 -7.30 -10.31 -10.86
N ILE A 77 -7.82 -9.44 -10.00
CA ILE A 77 -7.40 -9.39 -8.60
C ILE A 77 -7.85 -10.62 -7.81
N LEU A 78 -9.00 -11.23 -8.14
CA LEU A 78 -9.45 -12.44 -7.45
C LEU A 78 -8.58 -13.65 -7.81
N ASP A 79 -8.12 -13.73 -9.06
CA ASP A 79 -7.17 -14.78 -9.48
C ASP A 79 -5.82 -14.63 -8.77
N VAL A 80 -5.33 -13.40 -8.60
CA VAL A 80 -4.11 -13.11 -7.83
C VAL A 80 -4.28 -13.53 -6.36
N LEU A 81 -5.43 -13.20 -5.75
CA LEU A 81 -5.70 -13.48 -4.34
C LEU A 81 -6.08 -14.95 -4.06
N ALA A 82 -6.56 -15.70 -5.04
CA ALA A 82 -6.88 -17.12 -4.89
C ALA A 82 -5.68 -17.95 -4.41
N ASN A 83 -4.46 -17.51 -4.73
CA ASN A 83 -3.20 -18.16 -4.35
C ASN A 83 -2.61 -17.64 -3.02
N ALA A 84 -3.27 -16.70 -2.35
CA ALA A 84 -2.83 -16.08 -1.09
C ALA A 84 -3.98 -16.00 -0.05
N PRO A 85 -4.45 -17.14 0.49
CA PRO A 85 -5.68 -17.21 1.30
C PRO A 85 -5.61 -16.45 2.64
N THR A 86 -4.41 -16.27 3.19
CA THR A 86 -4.11 -15.40 4.34
C THR A 86 -4.39 -13.93 4.04
N LEU A 87 -4.19 -13.51 2.79
CA LEU A 87 -4.40 -12.15 2.33
C LEU A 87 -5.88 -11.83 2.06
N ASN A 88 -6.73 -12.83 1.84
CA ASN A 88 -8.19 -12.63 1.75
C ASN A 88 -8.77 -11.97 3.02
N LYS A 89 -8.15 -12.19 4.18
CA LYS A 89 -8.53 -11.49 5.44
C LYS A 89 -7.99 -10.05 5.53
N GLY A 90 -7.12 -9.66 4.61
CA GLY A 90 -6.44 -8.37 4.52
C GLY A 90 -6.92 -7.48 3.38
N ALA A 91 -8.09 -7.74 2.77
CA ALA A 91 -8.58 -6.95 1.62
C ALA A 91 -8.62 -5.43 1.89
N ARG A 92 -8.98 -5.00 3.11
CA ARG A 92 -8.95 -3.58 3.50
C ARG A 92 -7.55 -2.98 3.52
N MET A 93 -6.53 -3.78 3.86
CA MET A 93 -5.12 -3.37 3.82
C MET A 93 -4.66 -3.12 2.38
N ILE A 94 -5.14 -3.91 1.41
CA ILE A 94 -4.85 -3.70 -0.01
C ILE A 94 -5.38 -2.34 -0.46
N ILE A 95 -6.66 -2.06 -0.17
CA ILE A 95 -7.29 -0.78 -0.52
C ILE A 95 -6.60 0.40 0.16
N TYR A 96 -6.32 0.29 1.46
CA TYR A 96 -5.57 1.30 2.21
C TYR A 96 -4.23 1.64 1.55
N VAL A 97 -3.42 0.62 1.21
CA VAL A 97 -2.11 0.86 0.59
C VAL A 97 -2.23 1.33 -0.87
N ALA A 98 -3.26 0.93 -1.60
CA ALA A 98 -3.53 1.44 -2.94
C ALA A 98 -3.87 2.94 -2.93
N ILE A 99 -4.73 3.38 -1.99
CA ILE A 99 -5.05 4.81 -1.82
C ILE A 99 -3.78 5.61 -1.50
N GLN A 100 -2.93 5.10 -0.60
CA GLN A 100 -1.65 5.77 -0.28
C GLN A 100 -0.69 5.84 -1.48
N ALA A 101 -0.72 4.83 -2.35
CA ALA A 101 0.09 4.81 -3.56
C ALA A 101 -0.43 5.82 -4.59
N CYS A 102 -1.74 5.88 -4.83
CA CYS A 102 -2.33 6.90 -5.71
C CYS A 102 -2.06 8.31 -5.20
N ALA A 103 -2.23 8.53 -3.89
CA ALA A 103 -1.95 9.82 -3.27
C ALA A 103 -0.46 10.16 -3.08
N ALA A 104 0.46 9.43 -3.70
CA ALA A 104 1.90 9.56 -3.45
C ALA A 104 2.50 10.89 -3.93
N ASP A 105 1.93 11.48 -4.98
CA ASP A 105 2.31 12.80 -5.50
C ASP A 105 1.62 13.95 -4.77
N GLY A 106 0.72 13.64 -3.83
CA GLY A 106 -0.05 14.59 -3.04
C GLY A 106 -1.45 14.86 -3.58
N GLU A 107 -1.83 14.28 -4.71
CA GLU A 107 -3.18 14.36 -5.28
C GLU A 107 -3.81 12.96 -5.35
N TYR A 108 -5.12 12.88 -5.12
CA TYR A 108 -5.87 11.64 -5.32
C TYR A 108 -6.98 11.94 -6.31
N HIS A 109 -6.73 11.61 -7.57
CA HIS A 109 -7.58 12.04 -8.67
C HIS A 109 -8.91 11.29 -8.69
N PRO A 110 -9.99 11.91 -9.20
CA PRO A 110 -11.31 11.25 -9.28
C PRO A 110 -11.30 9.92 -10.02
N ASP A 111 -10.43 9.76 -11.03
CA ASP A 111 -10.33 8.52 -11.82
C ASP A 111 -9.64 7.39 -11.01
N GLU A 112 -8.60 7.71 -10.24
CA GLU A 112 -7.96 6.78 -9.29
C GLU A 112 -8.94 6.38 -8.19
N GLN A 113 -9.68 7.36 -7.65
CA GLN A 113 -10.73 7.13 -6.67
C GLN A 113 -11.80 6.16 -7.21
N ALA A 114 -12.33 6.42 -8.40
CA ALA A 114 -13.33 5.57 -9.02
C ALA A 114 -12.83 4.13 -9.20
N THR A 115 -11.55 3.94 -9.56
CA THR A 115 -10.98 2.60 -9.72
C THR A 115 -10.74 1.89 -8.41
N VAL A 116 -10.22 2.56 -7.38
CA VAL A 116 -10.08 1.98 -6.05
C VAL A 116 -11.43 1.54 -5.51
N HIS A 117 -12.47 2.37 -5.62
CA HIS A 117 -13.84 2.02 -5.21
C HIS A 117 -14.38 0.82 -5.99
N LYS A 118 -14.18 0.79 -7.31
CA LYS A 118 -14.57 -0.34 -8.16
C LYS A 118 -13.88 -1.64 -7.72
N MET A 119 -12.58 -1.59 -7.42
CA MET A 119 -11.80 -2.75 -6.96
C MET A 119 -12.21 -3.17 -5.55
N ALA A 120 -12.44 -2.23 -4.64
CA ALA A 120 -12.91 -2.50 -3.29
C ALA A 120 -14.26 -3.22 -3.30
N LYS A 121 -15.20 -2.77 -4.15
CA LYS A 121 -16.48 -3.46 -4.37
C LYS A 121 -16.26 -4.87 -4.89
N HIS A 122 -15.32 -5.07 -5.81
CA HIS A 122 -14.99 -6.40 -6.34
C HIS A 122 -14.39 -7.33 -5.28
N LEU A 123 -13.69 -6.76 -4.29
CA LEU A 123 -13.20 -7.44 -3.09
C LEU A 123 -14.27 -7.62 -2.00
N GLY A 124 -15.52 -7.22 -2.25
CA GLY A 124 -16.62 -7.33 -1.29
C GLY A 124 -16.52 -6.37 -0.11
N ILE A 125 -15.86 -5.22 -0.29
CA ILE A 125 -15.78 -4.16 0.71
C ILE A 125 -16.90 -3.15 0.43
N GLU A 126 -17.69 -2.86 1.46
CA GLU A 126 -18.78 -1.89 1.39
C GLU A 126 -18.25 -0.47 1.17
N GLU A 127 -18.99 0.31 0.40
CA GLU A 127 -18.65 1.68 0.00
C GLU A 127 -18.35 2.59 1.21
N ASP A 128 -19.13 2.47 2.29
CA ASP A 128 -18.93 3.25 3.52
C ASP A 128 -17.61 2.93 4.22
N VAL A 129 -17.14 1.67 4.11
CA VAL A 129 -15.84 1.25 4.63
C VAL A 129 -14.72 1.80 3.77
N VAL A 130 -14.87 1.84 2.44
CA VAL A 130 -13.87 2.45 1.55
C VAL A 130 -13.70 3.94 1.87
N ASN A 131 -14.80 4.68 1.98
CA ASN A 131 -14.79 6.10 2.37
C ASN A 131 -14.11 6.33 3.74
N GLN A 132 -14.29 5.41 4.71
CA GLN A 132 -13.59 5.48 5.99
C GLN A 132 -12.08 5.27 5.86
N ILE A 133 -11.65 4.33 5.01
CA ILE A 133 -10.23 4.07 4.73
C ILE A 133 -9.59 5.29 4.06
N GLU A 134 -10.24 5.85 3.04
CA GLU A 134 -9.76 7.07 2.36
C GLU A 134 -9.57 8.21 3.35
N LYS A 135 -10.60 8.49 4.15
CA LYS A 135 -10.54 9.52 5.18
C LYS A 135 -9.36 9.30 6.13
N MET A 136 -9.15 8.06 6.56
CA MET A 136 -8.01 7.71 7.42
C MET A 136 -6.66 7.98 6.74
N CYS A 137 -6.50 7.63 5.45
CA CYS A 137 -5.27 7.93 4.70
C CYS A 137 -4.96 9.44 4.67
N PHE A 138 -5.96 10.29 4.43
CA PHE A 138 -5.78 11.75 4.41
C PHE A 138 -5.50 12.33 5.80
N GLU A 139 -6.16 11.81 6.84
CA GLU A 139 -5.89 12.19 8.21
C GLU A 139 -4.45 11.81 8.62
N GLU A 140 -3.98 10.63 8.24
CA GLU A 140 -2.60 10.19 8.46
C GLU A 140 -1.57 11.05 7.73
N ALA A 141 -1.83 11.38 6.45
CA ALA A 141 -0.96 12.27 5.68
C ALA A 141 -0.87 13.66 6.35
N THR A 142 -2.01 14.22 6.76
CA THR A 142 -2.06 15.50 7.48
C THR A 142 -1.30 15.43 8.81
N MET A 143 -1.47 14.34 9.57
CA MET A 143 -0.77 14.14 10.84
C MET A 143 0.74 13.92 10.64
N ARG A 144 1.15 13.30 9.53
CA ARG A 144 2.55 13.16 9.14
C ARG A 144 3.16 14.53 8.88
N GLU A 145 2.52 15.37 8.08
CA GLU A 145 3.03 16.73 7.81
C GLU A 145 3.14 17.55 9.08
N ARG A 146 2.09 17.51 9.92
CA ARG A 146 2.12 18.16 11.23
C ARG A 146 3.28 17.68 12.10
N ARG A 147 3.55 16.37 12.12
CA ARG A 147 4.69 15.79 12.85
C ARG A 147 6.02 16.30 12.31
N ILE A 148 6.19 16.34 10.98
CA ILE A 148 7.42 16.82 10.35
C ILE A 148 7.65 18.30 10.68
N SER A 149 6.65 19.17 10.49
CA SER A 149 6.76 20.60 10.80
C SER A 149 7.02 20.87 12.28
N LEU A 150 6.47 20.05 13.18
CA LEU A 150 6.73 20.17 14.62
C LEU A 150 8.19 19.80 14.98
N LEU A 151 8.72 18.75 14.39
CA LEU A 151 10.09 18.27 14.67
C LEU A 151 11.16 19.10 13.96
N PHE A 152 10.83 19.67 12.80
CA PHE A 152 11.75 20.38 11.92
C PHE A 152 11.15 21.71 11.46
N PRO A 153 10.99 22.70 12.38
CA PRO A 153 10.29 23.95 12.08
C PRO A 153 11.01 24.82 11.03
N GLU A 154 12.32 24.63 10.85
CA GLU A 154 13.15 25.35 9.88
C GLU A 154 13.42 24.52 8.60
N GLY A 155 12.76 23.37 8.45
CA GLY A 155 13.02 22.40 7.38
C GLY A 155 13.88 21.22 7.84
N THR A 156 13.86 20.14 7.06
CA THR A 156 14.62 18.92 7.40
C THR A 156 16.11 19.13 7.18
N PRO A 157 17.01 18.59 8.03
CA PRO A 157 18.45 18.81 7.91
C PRO A 157 19.12 18.09 6.72
N PHE A 158 18.34 17.34 5.93
CA PHE A 158 18.82 16.51 4.82
C PHE A 158 18.09 16.80 3.49
N SER A 159 17.42 17.95 3.37
CA SER A 159 16.78 18.43 2.13
C SER A 159 17.74 19.20 1.24
#